data_AF-A0A7C5F095-F1
#
_entry.id   AF-A0A7C5F095-F1
#
_cell.length_a   1.000
_cell.length_b   1.000
_cell.length_c   1.000
_cell.angle_alpha   90.00
_cell.angle_beta   90.00
_cell.angle_gamma   90.00
#
_symmetry.space_group_name_H-M   'P 1'
#
loop_
_entity.id
_entity.type
_entity.pdbx_description
1 polymer ?
#
loop_
_entity_poly.entity_id
_entity_poly.type
_entity_poly.pdbx_seq_one_letter_code
_entity_poly.pdbx_strand_id
1 'polypeptide(L)'
;MPTNKLVCPHCGHDGTPETSRPPLGSYGFNYLAEGLVCREVKGFDENGRLLLSGDFKCEGAQGSGARFECRVCWRTFPAPEGLSWAVTPEPASVTAGASEPGSSLATGLEDAAETISRSLLSLLHTAVDAIERATSGELSRLEVSISSLKQAVEEAFTLKSEVAGLRDQAGSAAATLAALQTALSEAQLQLQALAPLPATLEDRMLSLERKHQEDNSAVAGRIDELEKRLSALAAQSEAALEAIGRRLDAQAEAIRVLHAAVHEQLTRREELRAAVQRLEQIAGGLEHIQPLPKEL
;
A
#
# COMPACT_ATOMS: atom_id res chain seq x y z
N MET A 1 -19.97 -37.08 31.91
CA MET A 1 -18.55 -36.99 32.33
C MET A 1 -17.88 -35.93 31.48
N PRO A 2 -16.94 -35.13 32.01
CA PRO A 2 -16.18 -34.21 31.17
C PRO A 2 -15.36 -35.03 30.17
N THR A 3 -15.67 -34.89 28.88
CA THR A 3 -14.85 -35.44 27.82
C THR A 3 -13.58 -34.61 27.76
N ASN A 4 -12.45 -35.16 28.24
CA ASN A 4 -11.15 -34.55 28.06
C ASN A 4 -10.85 -34.49 26.55
N LYS A 5 -11.17 -33.35 25.94
CA LYS A 5 -10.89 -33.05 24.53
C LYS A 5 -9.74 -32.07 24.45
N LEU A 6 -8.76 -32.36 23.59
CA LEU A 6 -7.71 -31.42 23.26
C LEU A 6 -8.29 -30.41 22.27
N VAL A 7 -8.34 -29.13 22.63
CA VAL A 7 -8.88 -28.05 21.78
C VAL A 7 -7.77 -27.06 21.44
N CYS A 8 -7.63 -26.73 20.16
CA CYS A 8 -6.65 -25.75 19.70
C CYS A 8 -7.03 -24.34 20.19
N PRO A 9 -6.18 -23.65 20.99
CA PRO A 9 -6.49 -22.32 21.52
C PRO A 9 -6.54 -21.23 20.43
N HIS A 10 -6.04 -21.51 19.21
CA HIS A 10 -6.01 -20.55 18.12
C HIS A 10 -7.20 -20.61 17.16
N CYS A 11 -7.91 -21.74 17.09
CA CYS A 11 -8.99 -21.93 16.11
C CYS A 11 -10.21 -22.73 16.61
N GLY A 12 -10.18 -23.26 17.84
CA GLY A 12 -11.29 -24.03 18.41
C GLY A 12 -11.46 -25.45 17.87
N HIS A 13 -10.59 -25.91 16.96
CA HIS A 13 -10.59 -27.31 16.49
C HIS A 13 -10.32 -28.27 17.66
N ASP A 14 -11.14 -29.30 17.81
CA ASP A 14 -11.07 -30.29 18.88
C ASP A 14 -10.50 -31.66 18.44
N GLY A 15 -9.89 -31.70 17.26
CA GLY A 15 -9.27 -32.89 16.68
C GLY A 15 -10.20 -33.71 15.78
N THR A 16 -11.51 -33.45 15.75
CA THR A 16 -12.47 -34.24 14.96
C THR A 16 -12.71 -33.65 13.56
N PRO A 17 -13.15 -34.47 12.57
CA PRO A 17 -13.41 -33.99 11.21
C PRO A 17 -14.41 -32.83 11.14
N GLU A 18 -15.43 -32.82 12.02
CA GLU A 18 -16.54 -31.87 12.02
C GLU A 18 -16.11 -30.44 12.38
N THR A 19 -15.04 -30.29 13.17
CA THR A 19 -14.46 -28.98 13.52
C THR A 19 -13.28 -28.60 12.61
N SER A 20 -12.98 -29.43 11.61
CA SER A 20 -11.88 -29.18 10.66
C SER A 20 -12.37 -28.37 9.45
N ARG A 21 -11.55 -27.40 9.01
CA ARG A 21 -11.71 -26.70 7.72
C ARG A 21 -10.46 -26.71 6.79
N PRO A 22 -9.52 -27.67 6.86
CA PRO A 22 -8.34 -27.65 6.00
C PRO A 22 -8.65 -28.16 4.58
N PRO A 23 -8.04 -27.60 3.53
CA PRO A 23 -8.22 -28.05 2.15
C PRO A 23 -7.55 -29.41 1.84
N LEU A 24 -6.76 -29.96 2.77
CA LEU A 24 -5.91 -31.14 2.58
C LEU A 24 -6.45 -32.43 3.22
N GLY A 25 -7.65 -32.42 3.79
CA GLY A 25 -8.28 -33.60 4.42
C GLY A 25 -7.61 -34.09 5.73
N SER A 26 -6.52 -33.48 6.17
CA SER A 26 -5.81 -33.81 7.41
C SER A 26 -6.40 -33.10 8.63
N TYR A 27 -7.03 -33.84 9.54
CA TYR A 27 -7.52 -33.34 10.84
C TYR A 27 -6.64 -33.85 12.00
N GLY A 28 -6.88 -33.37 13.22
CA GLY A 28 -6.19 -33.83 14.42
C GLY A 28 -4.98 -33.00 14.85
N PHE A 29 -4.14 -33.60 15.71
CA PHE A 29 -2.97 -32.97 16.31
C PHE A 29 -1.72 -33.84 16.17
N ASN A 30 -0.57 -33.20 15.92
CA ASN A 30 0.74 -33.83 16.11
C ASN A 30 1.27 -33.47 17.49
N TYR A 31 1.79 -34.45 18.24
CA TYR A 31 2.59 -34.18 19.43
C TYR A 31 4.05 -34.04 19.03
N LEU A 32 4.70 -32.97 19.49
CA LEU A 32 6.10 -32.64 19.23
C LEU A 32 6.85 -32.57 20.58
N ALA A 33 7.79 -33.50 20.79
CA ALA A 33 8.74 -33.46 21.89
C ALA A 33 10.16 -33.18 21.37
N GLU A 34 11.09 -32.95 22.29
CA GLU A 34 12.49 -32.58 22.00
C GLU A 34 13.12 -33.48 20.92
N GLY A 35 13.62 -32.87 19.83
CA GLY A 35 14.39 -33.58 18.81
C GLY A 35 13.61 -34.26 17.67
N LEU A 36 12.53 -33.65 17.15
CA LEU A 36 11.87 -34.02 15.87
C LEU A 36 11.03 -35.33 15.86
N VAL A 37 10.57 -35.82 17.02
CA VAL A 37 9.64 -36.96 17.06
C VAL A 37 8.20 -36.47 16.94
N CYS A 38 7.62 -36.52 15.74
CA CYS A 38 6.18 -36.31 15.55
C CYS A 38 5.44 -37.63 15.75
N ARG A 39 4.51 -37.67 16.72
CA ARG A 39 3.53 -38.76 16.88
C ARG A 39 2.12 -38.23 16.64
N GLU A 40 1.30 -39.02 15.97
CA GLU A 40 -0.12 -38.71 15.76
C GLU A 40 -0.90 -38.99 17.04
N VAL A 41 -1.73 -38.02 17.45
CA VAL A 41 -2.61 -38.15 18.61
C VAL A 41 -3.85 -38.95 18.22
N LYS A 42 -3.98 -40.18 18.74
CA LYS A 42 -5.11 -41.08 18.45
C LYS A 42 -6.33 -40.85 19.36
N GLY A 43 -6.20 -40.00 20.38
CA GLY A 43 -7.26 -39.68 21.33
C GLY A 43 -6.80 -39.87 22.78
N PHE A 44 -7.73 -40.25 23.65
CA PHE A 44 -7.49 -40.52 25.07
C PHE A 44 -7.92 -41.95 25.43
N ASP A 45 -7.24 -42.58 26.39
CA ASP A 45 -7.64 -43.85 26.97
C ASP A 45 -8.75 -43.69 28.04
N GLU A 46 -9.25 -44.80 28.57
CA GLU A 46 -10.27 -44.83 29.63
C GLU A 46 -9.82 -44.14 30.94
N ASN A 47 -8.52 -43.96 31.13
CA ASN A 47 -7.90 -43.29 32.28
C ASN A 47 -7.61 -41.80 32.01
N GLY A 48 -8.00 -41.26 30.86
CA GLY A 48 -7.74 -39.88 30.45
C GLY A 48 -6.28 -39.60 30.05
N ARG A 49 -5.48 -40.63 29.75
CA ARG A 49 -4.12 -40.50 29.23
C ARG A 49 -4.14 -40.32 27.72
N LEU A 50 -3.21 -39.55 27.18
CA LEU A 50 -3.12 -39.34 25.75
C LEU A 50 -2.54 -40.57 25.04
N LEU A 51 -3.23 -41.04 23.99
CA LEU A 51 -2.80 -42.14 23.14
C LEU A 51 -2.04 -41.60 21.92
N LEU A 52 -0.82 -42.09 21.72
CA LEU A 52 0.07 -41.68 20.62
C LEU A 52 0.33 -42.85 19.66
N SER A 53 0.54 -42.56 18.37
CA SER A 53 1.01 -43.54 17.38
C SER A 53 2.32 -44.19 17.82
N GLY A 54 2.48 -45.49 17.53
CA GLY A 54 3.77 -46.19 17.62
C GLY A 54 4.76 -45.67 16.59
N ASP A 55 4.27 -45.37 15.40
CA ASP A 55 5.03 -44.79 14.28
C ASP A 55 5.56 -43.39 14.59
N PHE A 56 6.75 -43.12 14.04
CA PHE A 56 7.39 -41.81 14.07
C PHE A 56 7.36 -41.19 12.66
N LYS A 57 7.09 -39.89 12.58
CA LYS A 57 7.30 -39.09 11.37
C LYS A 57 8.26 -37.94 11.69
N CYS A 58 9.18 -37.65 10.77
CA CYS A 58 10.36 -36.82 11.04
C CYS A 58 10.39 -35.58 10.13
N GLU A 59 9.46 -34.65 10.34
CA GLU A 59 9.38 -33.41 9.58
C GLU A 59 9.07 -32.22 10.50
N GLY A 60 9.99 -31.25 10.59
CA GLY A 60 9.65 -29.85 10.91
C GLY A 60 9.99 -29.30 12.31
N ALA A 61 10.41 -28.02 12.27
CA ALA A 61 10.50 -27.04 13.37
C ALA A 61 11.38 -27.36 14.60
N GLN A 62 12.54 -26.67 14.67
CA GLN A 62 13.33 -26.55 15.90
C GLN A 62 12.57 -25.75 16.97
N GLY A 63 12.52 -26.26 18.18
CA GLY A 63 11.94 -25.57 19.34
C GLY A 63 12.08 -26.41 20.60
N SER A 64 12.46 -25.78 21.72
CA SER A 64 12.61 -26.42 23.03
C SER A 64 11.26 -26.66 23.71
N GLY A 65 10.99 -27.88 24.15
CA GLY A 65 9.81 -28.24 24.95
C GLY A 65 8.66 -28.91 24.20
N ALA A 66 7.86 -29.66 24.97
CA ALA A 66 6.70 -30.42 24.54
C ALA A 66 5.53 -29.51 24.11
N ARG A 67 5.02 -29.72 22.90
CA ARG A 67 3.97 -28.91 22.28
C ARG A 67 3.08 -29.73 21.35
N PHE A 68 1.88 -29.24 21.09
CA PHE A 68 0.96 -29.78 20.10
C PHE A 68 0.90 -28.86 18.89
N GLU A 69 0.92 -29.44 17.69
CA GLU A 69 0.62 -28.75 16.45
C GLU A 69 -0.81 -29.09 16.01
N CYS A 70 -1.60 -28.08 15.68
CA CYS A 70 -2.95 -28.28 15.13
C CYS A 70 -2.91 -28.37 13.60
N ARG A 71 -3.35 -29.50 13.02
CA ARG A 71 -3.35 -29.73 11.55
C ARG A 71 -4.32 -28.83 10.76
N VAL A 72 -5.20 -28.09 11.43
CA VAL A 72 -6.15 -27.17 10.79
C VAL A 72 -5.57 -25.76 10.61
N CYS A 73 -4.82 -25.24 11.59
CA CYS A 73 -4.26 -23.89 11.56
C CYS A 73 -2.72 -23.84 11.52
N TRP A 74 -2.05 -25.00 11.56
CA TRP A 74 -0.59 -25.16 11.54
C TRP A 74 0.17 -24.36 12.60
N ARG A 75 -0.49 -24.05 13.71
CA ARG A 75 0.11 -23.39 14.87
C ARG A 75 0.41 -24.39 15.97
N THR A 76 1.56 -24.22 16.61
CA THR A 76 1.96 -24.96 17.81
C THR A 76 1.54 -24.26 19.09
N PHE A 77 1.10 -25.02 20.09
CA PHE A 77 0.76 -24.53 21.43
C PHE A 77 1.31 -25.49 22.50
N PRO A 78 1.62 -25.03 23.73
CA PRO A 78 2.23 -25.87 24.76
C PRO A 78 1.30 -27.02 25.19
N ALA A 79 1.89 -28.11 25.68
CA ALA A 79 1.11 -29.19 26.27
C ALA A 79 0.40 -28.72 27.56
N PRO A 80 -0.88 -29.09 27.80
CA PRO A 80 -1.56 -28.77 29.05
C PRO A 80 -0.85 -29.38 30.27
N GLU A 81 -0.84 -28.64 31.38
CA GLU A 81 -0.22 -29.10 32.62
C GLU A 81 -0.92 -30.34 33.18
N GLY A 82 -0.15 -31.30 33.69
CA GLY A 82 -0.66 -32.56 34.25
C GLY A 82 -1.01 -33.65 33.23
N LEU A 83 -0.82 -33.43 31.92
CA LEU A 83 -1.06 -34.45 30.91
C LEU A 83 -0.04 -35.61 31.01
N SER A 84 -0.52 -36.85 31.04
CA SER A 84 0.31 -38.06 30.91
C SER A 84 -0.06 -38.83 29.63
N TRP A 85 0.93 -39.49 29.03
CA TRP A 85 0.77 -40.20 27.75
C TRP A 85 1.17 -41.67 27.85
N ALA A 86 0.61 -42.49 26.96
CA ALA A 86 0.97 -43.88 26.77
C ALA A 86 1.24 -44.16 25.29
N VAL A 87 2.29 -44.94 25.00
CA VAL A 87 2.60 -45.42 23.65
C VAL A 87 2.06 -46.83 23.52
N THR A 88 1.23 -47.09 22.51
CA THR A 88 0.68 -48.43 22.25
C THR A 88 1.72 -49.29 21.53
N PRO A 89 2.20 -50.41 22.11
CA PRO A 89 3.10 -51.33 21.43
C PRO A 89 2.36 -52.18 20.39
N GLU A 90 3.09 -52.58 19.33
CA GLU A 90 2.60 -53.44 18.26
C GLU A 90 2.76 -54.94 18.64
N PRO A 91 1.82 -55.84 18.26
CA PRO A 91 1.87 -57.24 18.68
C PRO A 91 2.93 -58.06 17.92
N ALA A 92 3.86 -58.68 18.66
CA ALA A 92 4.91 -59.53 18.10
C ALA A 92 4.44 -60.95 17.76
N SER A 93 4.87 -61.49 16.61
CA SER A 93 4.63 -62.89 16.20
C SER A 93 5.69 -63.84 16.78
N VAL A 94 5.27 -65.03 17.18
CA VAL A 94 6.10 -66.04 17.85
C VAL A 94 6.15 -67.33 17.02
N THR A 95 7.34 -67.89 16.81
CA THR A 95 7.52 -69.29 16.43
C THR A 95 8.69 -69.91 17.19
N ALA A 96 8.44 -71.04 17.84
CA ALA A 96 9.42 -71.85 18.55
C ALA A 96 9.40 -73.29 18.02
N GLY A 97 10.52 -74.02 18.14
CA GLY A 97 10.61 -75.43 17.77
C GLY A 97 11.99 -76.00 18.04
N ALA A 98 12.08 -76.94 18.99
CA ALA A 98 13.28 -77.70 19.32
C ALA A 98 13.04 -79.20 19.02
N SER A 99 14.11 -79.99 18.79
CA SER A 99 14.15 -81.43 19.11
C SER A 99 15.51 -82.09 18.80
N GLU A 100 16.19 -82.57 19.85
CA GLU A 100 16.95 -83.83 19.89
C GLU A 100 15.95 -85.01 20.10
N PRO A 101 16.27 -86.34 20.02
CA PRO A 101 17.52 -87.01 20.45
C PRO A 101 17.92 -88.35 19.76
N GLY A 102 18.89 -89.09 20.35
CA GLY A 102 18.79 -90.57 20.45
C GLY A 102 19.99 -91.42 19.98
N SER A 103 20.51 -92.29 20.86
CA SER A 103 21.66 -93.20 20.64
C SER A 103 21.26 -94.68 20.77
N SER A 104 21.93 -95.62 20.08
CA SER A 104 22.21 -96.99 20.59
C SER A 104 23.21 -97.80 19.73
N LEU A 105 23.98 -98.67 20.39
CA LEU A 105 24.92 -99.65 19.84
C LEU A 105 24.36 -101.09 20.00
N ALA A 106 24.92 -102.19 19.45
CA ALA A 106 25.73 -102.49 18.23
C ALA A 106 26.02 -104.01 18.20
N THR A 107 26.42 -104.62 17.06
CA THR A 107 27.25 -105.86 16.98
C THR A 107 27.59 -106.24 15.53
N GLY A 108 28.81 -106.75 15.26
CA GLY A 108 29.22 -107.31 13.96
C GLY A 108 30.56 -106.75 13.45
N LEU A 109 31.68 -107.46 13.67
CA LEU A 109 33.03 -106.87 13.56
C LEU A 109 33.66 -106.84 12.14
N GLU A 110 33.10 -107.57 11.17
CA GLU A 110 33.45 -107.42 9.74
C GLU A 110 32.44 -106.52 8.99
N ASP A 111 31.18 -106.49 9.44
CA ASP A 111 30.16 -105.51 9.04
C ASP A 111 30.50 -104.09 9.57
N ALA A 112 31.29 -104.00 10.65
CA ALA A 112 31.72 -102.74 11.25
C ALA A 112 32.53 -101.86 10.29
N ALA A 113 33.43 -102.42 9.47
CA ALA A 113 34.22 -101.61 8.53
C ALA A 113 33.35 -101.02 7.41
N GLU A 114 32.37 -101.79 6.92
CA GLU A 114 31.45 -101.32 5.89
C GLU A 114 30.41 -100.35 6.46
N THR A 115 29.90 -100.62 7.67
CA THR A 115 29.00 -99.73 8.41
C THR A 115 29.68 -98.41 8.80
N ILE A 116 30.95 -98.44 9.22
CA ILE A 116 31.77 -97.23 9.45
C ILE A 116 31.95 -96.47 8.13
N SER A 117 32.23 -97.15 7.03
CA SER A 117 32.38 -96.51 5.70
C SER A 117 31.08 -95.87 5.21
N ARG A 118 29.93 -96.56 5.32
CA ARG A 118 28.61 -96.00 4.99
C ARG A 118 28.21 -94.86 5.93
N SER A 119 28.54 -94.95 7.22
CA SER A 119 28.30 -93.90 8.21
C SER A 119 29.15 -92.66 7.94
N LEU A 120 30.44 -92.82 7.65
CA LEU A 120 31.33 -91.73 7.22
C LEU A 120 30.86 -91.09 5.91
N LEU A 121 30.43 -91.88 4.92
CA LEU A 121 29.86 -91.35 3.68
C LEU A 121 28.54 -90.60 3.95
N SER A 122 27.68 -91.11 4.81
CA SER A 122 26.43 -90.43 5.22
C SER A 122 26.70 -89.10 5.93
N LEU A 123 27.68 -89.08 6.86
CA LEU A 123 28.15 -87.88 7.54
C LEU A 123 28.79 -86.87 6.57
N LEU A 124 29.54 -87.35 5.57
CA LEU A 124 30.12 -86.49 4.54
C LEU A 124 29.03 -85.88 3.63
N HIS A 125 28.04 -86.66 3.19
CA HIS A 125 26.92 -86.12 2.41
C HIS A 125 26.09 -85.12 3.23
N THR A 126 25.72 -85.45 4.46
CA THR A 126 24.97 -84.49 5.31
C THR A 126 25.78 -83.24 5.68
N ALA A 127 27.11 -83.34 5.80
CA ALA A 127 27.99 -82.18 5.95
C ALA A 127 28.04 -81.32 4.67
N VAL A 128 28.15 -81.93 3.49
CA VAL A 128 28.07 -81.23 2.19
C VAL A 128 26.70 -80.56 2.03
N ASP A 129 25.60 -81.28 2.21
CA ASP A 129 24.23 -80.74 2.15
C ASP A 129 24.01 -79.59 3.13
N ALA A 130 24.65 -79.63 4.31
CA ALA A 130 24.59 -78.54 5.30
C ALA A 130 25.39 -77.32 4.85
N ILE A 131 26.59 -77.52 4.28
CA ILE A 131 27.43 -76.45 3.72
C ILE A 131 26.74 -75.81 2.51
N GLU A 132 26.18 -76.60 1.59
CA GLU A 132 25.43 -76.11 0.43
C GLU A 132 24.20 -75.29 0.85
N ARG A 133 23.41 -75.77 1.84
CA ARG A 133 22.28 -74.99 2.36
C ARG A 133 22.71 -73.71 3.09
N ALA A 134 23.79 -73.76 3.87
CA ALA A 134 24.31 -72.57 4.56
C ALA A 134 24.80 -71.52 3.55
N THR A 135 25.66 -71.92 2.62
CA THR A 135 26.20 -71.04 1.56
C THR A 135 25.12 -70.49 0.62
N SER A 136 24.14 -71.30 0.22
CA SER A 136 22.98 -70.85 -0.55
C SER A 136 22.12 -69.83 0.23
N GLY A 137 21.95 -70.05 1.53
CA GLY A 137 21.26 -69.11 2.42
C GLY A 137 22.01 -67.78 2.60
N GLU A 138 23.34 -67.81 2.70
CA GLU A 138 24.17 -66.61 2.75
C GLU A 138 24.20 -65.86 1.40
N LEU A 139 24.30 -66.57 0.28
CA LEU A 139 24.20 -65.99 -1.06
C LEU A 139 22.85 -65.28 -1.26
N SER A 140 21.75 -65.93 -0.89
CA SER A 140 20.40 -65.35 -0.98
C SER A 140 20.27 -64.06 -0.15
N ARG A 141 20.88 -64.02 1.05
CA ARG A 141 20.92 -62.80 1.90
C ARG A 141 21.79 -61.70 1.29
N LEU A 142 22.92 -62.07 0.67
CA LEU A 142 23.80 -61.15 -0.05
C LEU A 142 23.09 -60.54 -1.27
N GLU A 143 22.37 -61.34 -2.07
CA GLU A 143 21.60 -60.86 -3.23
C GLU A 143 20.51 -59.86 -2.84
N VAL A 144 19.74 -60.15 -1.78
CA VAL A 144 18.75 -59.20 -1.23
C VAL A 144 19.42 -57.92 -0.73
N SER A 145 20.56 -58.05 -0.03
CA SER A 145 21.31 -56.89 0.49
C SER A 145 21.89 -56.02 -0.63
N ILE A 146 22.43 -56.64 -1.69
CA ILE A 146 22.96 -55.95 -2.88
C ILE A 146 21.83 -55.26 -3.65
N SER A 147 20.66 -55.91 -3.77
CA SER A 147 19.49 -55.32 -4.44
C SER A 147 18.96 -54.11 -3.69
N SER A 148 18.87 -54.20 -2.35
CA SER A 148 18.51 -53.07 -1.47
C SER A 148 19.53 -51.93 -1.53
N LEU A 149 20.83 -52.25 -1.49
CA LEU A 149 21.90 -51.26 -1.61
C LEU A 149 21.86 -50.55 -2.97
N LYS A 150 21.60 -51.29 -4.05
CA LYS A 150 21.44 -50.72 -5.40
C LYS A 150 20.27 -49.73 -5.45
N GLN A 151 19.11 -50.09 -4.91
CA GLN A 151 17.95 -49.20 -4.86
C GLN A 151 18.26 -47.93 -4.05
N ALA A 152 18.88 -48.08 -2.86
CA ALA A 152 19.27 -46.93 -2.03
C ALA A 152 20.28 -46.00 -2.72
N VAL A 153 21.17 -46.54 -3.57
CA VAL A 153 22.09 -45.74 -4.38
C VAL A 153 21.34 -45.00 -5.50
N GLU A 154 20.39 -45.63 -6.18
CA GLU A 154 19.56 -44.99 -7.20
C GLU A 154 18.70 -43.85 -6.61
N GLU A 155 18.10 -44.05 -5.43
CA GLU A 155 17.38 -43.02 -4.66
C GLU A 155 18.31 -41.89 -4.17
N ALA A 156 19.55 -42.20 -3.77
CA ALA A 156 20.53 -41.17 -3.41
C ALA A 156 20.93 -40.29 -4.60
N PHE A 157 20.93 -40.83 -5.84
CA PHE A 157 21.19 -40.05 -7.04
C PHE A 157 20.03 -39.13 -7.43
N THR A 158 18.77 -39.54 -7.25
CA THR A 158 17.61 -38.66 -7.48
C THR A 158 17.55 -37.53 -6.46
N LEU A 159 17.69 -37.84 -5.15
CA LEU A 159 17.73 -36.82 -4.10
C LEU A 159 18.86 -35.80 -4.32
N LYS A 160 20.03 -36.24 -4.81
CA LYS A 160 21.13 -35.34 -5.16
C LYS A 160 20.77 -34.35 -6.27
N SER A 161 20.00 -34.76 -7.28
CA SER A 161 19.58 -33.85 -8.36
C SER A 161 18.50 -32.87 -7.91
N GLU A 162 17.57 -33.32 -7.06
CA GLU A 162 16.54 -32.47 -6.44
C GLU A 162 17.16 -31.40 -5.52
N VAL A 163 18.12 -31.77 -4.66
CA VAL A 163 18.85 -30.83 -3.80
C VAL A 163 19.65 -29.80 -4.62
N ALA A 164 20.21 -30.19 -5.77
CA ALA A 164 20.85 -29.25 -6.69
C ALA A 164 19.83 -28.26 -7.28
N GLY A 165 18.68 -28.75 -7.77
CA GLY A 165 17.61 -27.90 -8.30
C GLY A 165 17.05 -26.92 -7.26
N LEU A 166 16.84 -27.36 -6.02
CA LEU A 166 16.41 -26.51 -4.90
C LEU A 166 17.47 -25.45 -4.55
N ARG A 167 18.76 -25.79 -4.62
CA ARG A 167 19.86 -24.84 -4.42
C ARG A 167 19.88 -23.75 -5.49
N ASP A 168 19.67 -24.10 -6.74
CA ASP A 168 19.62 -23.15 -7.85
C ASP A 168 18.39 -22.23 -7.75
N GLN A 169 17.23 -22.78 -7.38
CA GLN A 169 16.02 -22.00 -7.08
C GLN A 169 16.23 -21.03 -5.91
N ALA A 170 16.87 -21.48 -4.81
CA ALA A 170 17.19 -20.62 -3.68
C ALA A 170 18.19 -19.51 -4.05
N GLY A 171 19.17 -19.80 -4.89
CA GLY A 171 20.11 -18.80 -5.44
C GLY A 171 19.40 -17.75 -6.30
N SER A 172 18.48 -18.19 -7.17
CA SER A 172 17.64 -17.29 -7.97
C SER A 172 16.74 -16.40 -7.09
N ALA A 173 16.08 -16.97 -6.08
CA ALA A 173 15.25 -16.23 -5.13
C ALA A 173 16.05 -15.23 -4.28
N ALA A 174 17.29 -15.57 -3.89
CA ALA A 174 18.17 -14.63 -3.20
C ALA A 174 18.58 -13.46 -4.11
N ALA A 175 18.85 -13.72 -5.40
CA ALA A 175 19.17 -12.68 -6.37
C ALA A 175 17.98 -11.74 -6.65
N THR A 176 16.75 -12.26 -6.76
CA THR A 176 15.55 -11.41 -6.92
C THR A 176 15.23 -10.60 -5.67
N LEU A 177 15.41 -11.17 -4.47
CA LEU A 177 15.29 -10.42 -3.21
C LEU A 177 16.31 -9.28 -3.12
N ALA A 178 17.57 -9.52 -3.49
CA ALA A 178 18.59 -8.47 -3.53
C ALA A 178 18.22 -7.34 -4.51
N ALA A 179 17.78 -7.69 -5.72
CA ALA A 179 17.34 -6.71 -6.73
C ALA A 179 16.13 -5.89 -6.25
N LEU A 180 15.15 -6.53 -5.58
CA LEU A 180 14.00 -5.83 -5.00
C LEU A 180 14.39 -4.91 -3.82
N GLN A 181 15.38 -5.29 -3.01
CA GLN A 181 15.93 -4.42 -1.97
C GLN A 181 16.62 -3.18 -2.54
N THR A 182 17.38 -3.33 -3.63
CA THR A 182 17.97 -2.18 -4.36
C THR A 182 16.88 -1.29 -4.95
N ALA A 183 15.89 -1.85 -5.65
CA ALA A 183 14.79 -1.06 -6.22
C ALA A 183 13.97 -0.32 -5.13
N LEU A 184 13.78 -0.94 -3.96
CA LEU A 184 13.12 -0.29 -2.83
C LEU A 184 13.94 0.87 -2.26
N SER A 185 15.27 0.74 -2.14
CA SER A 185 16.12 1.82 -1.64
C SER A 185 16.20 2.99 -2.63
N GLU A 186 16.24 2.71 -3.94
CA GLU A 186 16.13 3.73 -4.99
C GLU A 186 14.78 4.46 -4.94
N ALA A 187 13.68 3.73 -4.81
CA ALA A 187 12.34 4.32 -4.69
C ALA A 187 12.20 5.18 -3.41
N GLN A 188 12.78 4.75 -2.29
CA GLN A 188 12.82 5.55 -1.05
C GLN A 188 13.63 6.84 -1.22
N LEU A 189 14.76 6.79 -1.93
CA LEU A 189 15.62 7.95 -2.17
C LEU A 189 14.94 8.94 -3.13
N GLN A 190 14.21 8.45 -4.14
CA GLN A 190 13.33 9.28 -4.98
C GLN A 190 12.19 9.92 -4.16
N LEU A 191 11.56 9.18 -3.25
CA LEU A 191 10.50 9.71 -2.39
C LEU A 191 11.03 10.83 -1.46
N GLN A 192 12.23 10.66 -0.90
CA GLN A 192 12.90 11.70 -0.10
C GLN A 192 13.26 12.94 -0.93
N ALA A 193 13.68 12.79 -2.18
CA ALA A 193 13.93 13.90 -3.09
C ALA A 193 12.65 14.69 -3.46
N LEU A 194 11.48 14.03 -3.44
CA LEU A 194 10.18 14.65 -3.68
C LEU A 194 9.53 15.23 -2.40
N ALA A 195 9.93 14.79 -1.21
CA ALA A 195 9.39 15.26 0.06
C ALA A 195 9.40 16.80 0.29
N PRO A 196 10.42 17.58 -0.14
CA PRO A 196 10.39 19.04 0.03
C PRO A 196 9.60 19.79 -1.06
N LEU A 197 9.18 19.14 -2.15
CA LEU A 197 8.47 19.82 -3.24
C LEU A 197 7.14 20.45 -2.82
N PRO A 198 6.26 19.78 -2.02
CA PRO A 198 5.01 20.37 -1.57
C PRO A 198 5.21 21.67 -0.77
N ALA A 199 6.10 21.65 0.24
CA ALA A 199 6.38 22.83 1.06
C ALA A 199 6.94 23.99 0.24
N THR A 200 7.88 23.72 -0.69
CA THR A 200 8.43 24.76 -1.57
C THR A 200 7.42 25.29 -2.60
N LEU A 201 6.39 24.52 -2.96
CA LEU A 201 5.27 25.00 -3.77
C LEU A 201 4.29 25.85 -2.95
N GLU A 202 3.97 25.44 -1.72
CA GLU A 202 3.14 26.21 -0.77
C GLU A 202 3.78 27.56 -0.45
N ASP A 203 5.08 27.60 -0.12
CA ASP A 203 5.82 28.85 0.11
C ASP A 203 5.80 29.78 -1.12
N ARG A 204 5.91 29.21 -2.32
CA ARG A 204 5.83 29.97 -3.58
C ARG A 204 4.42 30.48 -3.84
N MET A 205 3.38 29.72 -3.53
CA MET A 205 1.99 30.17 -3.63
C MET A 205 1.72 31.33 -2.66
N LEU A 206 2.06 31.18 -1.38
CA LEU A 206 1.89 32.22 -0.36
C LEU A 206 2.69 33.50 -0.69
N SER A 207 3.88 33.35 -1.30
CA SER A 207 4.68 34.48 -1.79
C SER A 207 4.03 35.19 -2.98
N LEU A 208 3.45 34.44 -3.93
CA LEU A 208 2.70 35.01 -5.06
C LEU A 208 1.40 35.68 -4.61
N GLU A 209 0.64 35.07 -3.70
CA GLU A 209 -0.58 35.65 -3.12
C GLU A 209 -0.28 36.97 -2.40
N ARG A 210 0.79 37.01 -1.59
CA ARG A 210 1.23 38.25 -0.92
C ARG A 210 1.58 39.32 -1.94
N LYS A 211 2.37 38.98 -2.97
CA LYS A 211 2.71 39.94 -4.03
C LYS A 211 1.47 40.43 -4.78
N HIS A 212 0.54 39.55 -5.13
CA HIS A 212 -0.72 39.95 -5.76
C HIS A 212 -1.55 40.87 -4.86
N GLN A 213 -1.56 40.64 -3.54
CA GLN A 213 -2.23 41.53 -2.60
C GLN A 213 -1.54 42.90 -2.49
N GLU A 214 -0.21 42.94 -2.49
CA GLU A 214 0.59 44.18 -2.54
C GLU A 214 0.32 44.96 -3.84
N ASP A 215 0.43 44.31 -5.00
CA ASP A 215 0.15 44.89 -6.32
C ASP A 215 -1.29 45.41 -6.40
N ASN A 216 -2.29 44.64 -5.94
CA ASN A 216 -3.70 45.06 -5.90
C ASN A 216 -3.91 46.29 -4.99
N SER A 217 -3.25 46.34 -3.83
CA SER A 217 -3.34 47.50 -2.93
C SER A 217 -2.73 48.76 -3.55
N ALA A 218 -1.64 48.61 -4.30
CA ALA A 218 -1.02 49.71 -5.05
C ALA A 218 -1.89 50.18 -6.23
N VAL A 219 -2.58 49.27 -6.92
CA VAL A 219 -3.55 49.63 -7.96
C VAL A 219 -4.75 50.36 -7.37
N ALA A 220 -5.31 49.88 -6.25
CA ALA A 220 -6.42 50.54 -5.56
C ALA A 220 -6.05 51.98 -5.16
N GLY A 221 -4.90 52.18 -4.51
CA GLY A 221 -4.43 53.53 -4.15
C GLY A 221 -4.19 54.46 -5.35
N ARG A 222 -3.86 53.92 -6.54
CA ARG A 222 -3.77 54.69 -7.79
C ARG A 222 -5.15 55.05 -8.36
N ILE A 223 -6.16 54.21 -8.18
CA ILE A 223 -7.54 54.50 -8.59
C ILE A 223 -8.09 55.64 -7.71
N ASP A 224 -7.98 55.53 -6.38
CA ASP A 224 -8.39 56.58 -5.44
C ASP A 224 -7.77 57.95 -5.75
N GLU A 225 -6.48 57.98 -6.11
CA GLU A 225 -5.77 59.21 -6.49
C GLU A 225 -6.26 59.78 -7.84
N LEU A 226 -6.58 58.92 -8.81
CA LEU A 226 -7.15 59.34 -10.09
C LEU A 226 -8.58 59.87 -9.92
N GLU A 227 -9.40 59.27 -9.08
CA GLU A 227 -10.76 59.76 -8.75
C GLU A 227 -10.72 61.13 -8.06
N LYS A 228 -9.78 61.34 -7.12
CA LYS A 228 -9.54 62.66 -6.49
C LYS A 228 -9.10 63.71 -7.51
N ARG A 229 -8.25 63.35 -8.48
CA ARG A 229 -7.84 64.27 -9.56
C ARG A 229 -8.98 64.59 -10.53
N LEU A 230 -9.77 63.59 -10.91
CA LEU A 230 -10.92 63.78 -11.81
C LEU A 230 -12.00 64.65 -11.17
N SER A 231 -12.33 64.42 -9.90
CA SER A 231 -13.28 65.26 -9.16
C SER A 231 -12.77 66.69 -8.96
N ALA A 232 -11.49 66.89 -8.66
CA ALA A 232 -10.88 68.22 -8.60
C ALA A 232 -10.90 68.95 -9.96
N LEU A 233 -10.60 68.26 -11.06
CA LEU A 233 -10.69 68.82 -12.42
C LEU A 233 -12.12 69.13 -12.84
N ALA A 234 -13.09 68.29 -12.46
CA ALA A 234 -14.52 68.54 -12.70
C ALA A 234 -14.96 69.84 -11.99
N ALA A 235 -14.71 69.96 -10.69
CA ALA A 235 -15.03 71.17 -9.92
C ALA A 235 -14.31 72.42 -10.46
N GLN A 236 -13.06 72.29 -10.91
CA GLN A 236 -12.33 73.39 -11.56
C GLN A 236 -12.99 73.81 -12.89
N SER A 237 -13.47 72.84 -13.68
CA SER A 237 -14.14 73.10 -14.96
C SER A 237 -15.52 73.76 -14.76
N GLU A 238 -16.29 73.33 -13.76
CA GLU A 238 -17.58 73.93 -13.39
C GLU A 238 -17.39 75.39 -12.93
N ALA A 239 -16.44 75.64 -12.03
CA ALA A 239 -16.11 76.99 -11.58
C ALA A 239 -15.63 77.91 -12.72
N ALA A 240 -14.88 77.36 -13.70
CA ALA A 240 -14.47 78.10 -14.89
C ALA A 240 -15.65 78.42 -15.83
N LEU A 241 -16.58 77.48 -16.03
CA LEU A 241 -17.80 77.70 -16.81
C LEU A 241 -18.71 78.74 -16.16
N GLU A 242 -18.90 78.70 -14.84
CA GLU A 242 -19.62 79.75 -14.10
C GLU A 242 -18.97 81.12 -14.25
N ALA A 243 -17.64 81.21 -14.15
CA ALA A 243 -16.92 82.46 -14.30
C ALA A 243 -17.05 83.04 -15.73
N ILE A 244 -17.05 82.18 -16.75
CA ILE A 244 -17.33 82.57 -18.14
C ILE A 244 -18.78 83.05 -18.28
N GLY A 245 -19.76 82.33 -17.72
CA GLY A 245 -21.17 82.73 -17.71
C GLY A 245 -21.37 84.11 -17.11
N ARG A 246 -20.88 84.33 -15.88
CA ARG A 246 -20.90 85.64 -15.20
C ARG A 246 -20.26 86.75 -16.03
N ARG A 247 -19.18 86.46 -16.78
CA ARG A 247 -18.54 87.44 -17.67
C ARG A 247 -19.41 87.76 -18.90
N LEU A 248 -20.05 86.76 -19.50
CA LEU A 248 -20.97 86.94 -20.61
C LEU A 248 -22.21 87.74 -20.20
N ASP A 249 -22.78 87.48 -19.02
CA ASP A 249 -23.90 88.24 -18.48
C ASP A 249 -23.54 89.71 -18.25
N ALA A 250 -22.36 89.97 -17.67
CA ALA A 250 -21.85 91.33 -17.49
C ALA A 250 -21.59 92.04 -18.84
N GLN A 251 -21.10 91.33 -19.85
CA GLN A 251 -20.93 91.87 -21.20
C GLN A 251 -22.27 92.15 -21.89
N ALA A 252 -23.26 91.27 -21.73
CA ALA A 252 -24.61 91.45 -22.26
C ALA A 252 -25.30 92.66 -21.61
N GLU A 253 -25.15 92.86 -20.30
CA GLU A 253 -25.67 94.03 -19.60
C GLU A 253 -24.98 95.33 -20.06
N ALA A 254 -23.65 95.32 -20.20
CA ALA A 254 -22.93 96.48 -20.75
C ALA A 254 -23.40 96.85 -22.16
N ILE A 255 -23.68 95.85 -23.02
CA ILE A 255 -24.27 96.08 -24.36
C ILE A 255 -25.69 96.65 -24.26
N ARG A 256 -26.54 96.13 -23.35
CA ARG A 256 -27.90 96.69 -23.11
C ARG A 256 -27.85 98.15 -22.69
N VAL A 257 -26.97 98.52 -21.75
CA VAL A 257 -26.77 99.90 -21.29
C VAL A 257 -26.26 100.79 -22.43
N LEU A 258 -25.29 100.34 -23.23
CA LEU A 258 -24.80 101.08 -24.39
C LEU A 258 -25.88 101.28 -25.46
N HIS A 259 -26.68 100.26 -25.78
CA HIS A 259 -27.80 100.37 -26.70
C HIS A 259 -28.86 101.37 -26.20
N ALA A 260 -29.19 101.36 -24.90
CA ALA A 260 -30.11 102.33 -24.32
C ALA A 260 -29.59 103.77 -24.43
N ALA A 261 -28.31 104.00 -24.10
CA ALA A 261 -27.67 105.31 -24.22
C ALA A 261 -27.58 105.81 -25.66
N VAL A 262 -27.28 104.93 -26.63
CA VAL A 262 -27.29 105.27 -28.07
C VAL A 262 -28.70 105.62 -28.53
N HIS A 263 -29.72 104.86 -28.10
CA HIS A 263 -31.11 105.16 -28.44
C HIS A 263 -31.55 106.53 -27.89
N GLU A 264 -31.19 106.86 -26.64
CA GLU A 264 -31.44 108.18 -26.05
C GLU A 264 -30.71 109.32 -26.78
N GLN A 265 -29.48 109.09 -27.24
CA GLN A 265 -28.78 110.09 -28.08
C GLN A 265 -29.44 110.28 -29.44
N LEU A 266 -29.99 109.22 -30.04
CA LEU A 266 -30.73 109.31 -31.30
C LEU A 266 -32.05 110.07 -31.13
N THR A 267 -32.86 109.75 -30.10
CA THR A 267 -34.11 110.48 -29.84
C THR A 267 -33.85 111.96 -29.55
N ARG A 268 -32.89 112.29 -28.68
CA ARG A 268 -32.46 113.68 -28.44
C ARG A 268 -32.00 114.39 -29.72
N ARG A 269 -31.32 113.68 -30.64
CA ARG A 269 -30.89 114.25 -31.93
C ARG A 269 -32.06 114.46 -32.90
N GLU A 270 -33.08 113.62 -32.85
CA GLU A 270 -34.32 113.77 -33.62
C GLU A 270 -35.17 114.93 -33.07
N GLU A 271 -35.28 115.07 -31.74
CA GLU A 271 -35.89 116.22 -31.07
C GLU A 271 -35.19 117.53 -31.44
N LEU A 272 -33.85 117.57 -31.39
CA LEU A 272 -33.07 118.75 -31.81
C LEU A 272 -33.26 119.07 -33.30
N ARG A 273 -33.30 118.06 -34.18
CA ARG A 273 -33.62 118.27 -35.61
C ARG A 273 -35.03 118.85 -35.79
N ALA A 274 -36.02 118.32 -35.08
CA ALA A 274 -37.38 118.82 -35.13
C ALA A 274 -37.49 120.26 -34.57
N ALA A 275 -36.70 120.60 -33.54
CA ALA A 275 -36.61 121.96 -33.01
C ALA A 275 -35.96 122.93 -34.03
N VAL A 276 -34.87 122.53 -34.68
CA VAL A 276 -34.23 123.32 -35.75
C VAL A 276 -35.21 123.54 -36.92
N GLN A 277 -35.90 122.50 -37.40
CA GLN A 277 -36.90 122.64 -38.46
C GLN A 277 -38.05 123.60 -38.09
N ARG A 278 -38.50 123.61 -36.82
CA ARG A 278 -39.49 124.60 -36.34
C ARG A 278 -38.93 126.02 -36.36
N LEU A 279 -37.66 126.21 -35.97
CA LEU A 279 -37.00 127.51 -36.04
C LEU A 279 -36.80 127.99 -37.48
N GLU A 280 -36.46 127.09 -38.40
CA GLU A 280 -36.39 127.36 -39.85
C GLU A 280 -37.76 127.76 -40.41
N GLN A 281 -38.84 127.08 -40.03
CA GLN A 281 -40.21 127.45 -40.40
C GLN A 281 -40.62 128.83 -39.87
N ILE A 282 -40.26 129.16 -38.61
CA ILE A 282 -40.48 130.48 -38.03
C ILE A 282 -39.68 131.54 -38.81
N ALA A 283 -38.39 131.29 -39.08
CA ALA A 283 -37.51 132.23 -39.78
C ALA A 283 -37.96 132.49 -41.23
N GLY A 284 -38.34 131.46 -42.00
CA GLY A 284 -38.92 131.62 -43.33
C GLY A 284 -40.26 132.37 -43.32
N GLY A 285 -41.01 132.28 -42.21
CA GLY A 285 -42.19 133.11 -41.96
C GLY A 285 -41.84 134.59 -41.70
N LEU A 286 -40.70 134.89 -41.08
CA LEU A 286 -40.22 136.26 -40.86
C LEU A 286 -39.81 136.95 -42.18
N GLU A 287 -39.29 136.20 -43.17
CA GLU A 287 -39.00 136.74 -44.51
C GLU A 287 -40.25 137.19 -45.28
N HIS A 288 -41.45 136.76 -44.85
CA HIS A 288 -42.74 137.18 -45.39
C HIS A 288 -43.39 138.34 -44.60
N ILE A 289 -42.70 138.93 -43.63
CA ILE A 289 -43.18 140.14 -42.94
C ILE A 289 -43.11 141.33 -43.91
N GLN A 290 -44.28 141.88 -44.25
CA GLN A 290 -44.38 143.17 -44.93
C GLN A 290 -43.63 144.24 -44.11
N PRO A 291 -42.82 145.12 -44.74
CA PRO A 291 -42.19 146.21 -44.03
C PRO A 291 -43.26 147.11 -43.40
N LEU A 292 -43.06 147.51 -42.14
CA LEU A 292 -44.01 148.37 -41.42
C LEU A 292 -44.35 149.62 -42.25
N PRO A 293 -45.64 150.00 -42.35
CA PRO A 293 -46.01 151.25 -42.98
C PRO A 293 -45.40 152.43 -42.21
N LYS A 294 -44.79 153.36 -42.95
CA LYS A 294 -44.22 154.60 -42.40
C LYS A 294 -45.34 155.57 -42.04
N GLU A 295 -45.92 155.44 -40.85
CA GLU A 295 -46.66 156.51 -40.17
C GLU A 295 -47.00 156.09 -38.73
N LEU A 296 -46.25 156.67 -37.76
CA LEU A 296 -46.48 156.89 -36.31
C LEU A 296 -45.17 156.74 -35.51
#